data_AF-A0A287A731-F1
#
_entry.id   AF-A0A287A731-F1
#
_cell.length_a   1.000
_cell.length_b   1.000
_cell.length_c   1.000
_cell.angle_alpha   90.00
_cell.angle_beta   90.00
_cell.angle_gamma   90.00
#
_symmetry.space_group_name_H-M   'P 1'
#
loop_
_entity.id
_entity.type
_entity.pdbx_description
1 polymer ?
#
loop_
_entity_poly.entity_id
_entity_poly.type
_entity_poly.pdbx_seq_one_letter_code
_entity_poly.pdbx_strand_id
1 'polypeptide(L)'
;MATAFLRTVLSAVGPLLHLGGRPLSTFAAGPPRAALAVGAQPSPAAALLSARPLLGPQPALGFKTKGVLKKRCRDCYLVKRRGRWFIYCKTNPKHKQRQM
;
A
#
# COMPACT_ATOMS: atom_id res chain seq x y z
N MET A 1 -10.63 27.14 -54.88
CA MET A 1 -9.46 26.48 -54.25
C MET A 1 -10.04 25.54 -53.17
N ALA A 2 -10.49 24.33 -53.51
CA ALA A 2 -9.70 23.07 -53.50
C ALA A 2 -8.93 22.90 -52.18
N THR A 3 -9.06 21.88 -51.33
CA THR A 3 -9.70 20.56 -51.32
C THR A 3 -9.74 20.09 -49.85
N ALA A 4 -10.81 19.42 -49.43
CA ALA A 4 -10.89 18.74 -48.13
C ALA A 4 -10.27 17.35 -48.22
N PHE A 5 -9.20 17.08 -47.48
CA PHE A 5 -8.68 15.75 -47.13
C PHE A 5 -7.85 15.97 -45.84
N LEU A 6 -8.01 15.22 -44.74
CA LEU A 6 -7.57 13.84 -44.63
C LEU A 6 -8.15 13.15 -43.37
N ARG A 7 -8.68 11.93 -43.60
CA ARG A 7 -8.43 10.67 -42.87
C ARG A 7 -9.01 10.48 -41.46
N THR A 8 -10.25 10.02 -41.46
CA THR A 8 -10.79 9.00 -40.56
C THR A 8 -9.90 7.75 -40.55
N VAL A 9 -9.58 7.21 -39.39
CA VAL A 9 -9.05 5.83 -39.26
C VAL A 9 -9.91 5.08 -38.25
N LEU A 10 -10.52 3.99 -38.73
CA LEU A 10 -11.44 3.13 -38.01
C LEU A 10 -10.74 2.26 -36.95
N SER A 11 -11.53 1.95 -35.93
CA SER A 11 -11.39 0.88 -34.93
C SER A 11 -10.71 -0.39 -35.43
N ALA A 12 -9.80 -0.93 -34.61
CA ALA A 12 -9.48 -2.35 -34.58
C ALA A 12 -9.94 -2.93 -33.24
N VAL A 13 -11.07 -3.62 -33.27
CA VAL A 13 -11.58 -4.48 -32.20
C VAL A 13 -10.71 -5.73 -32.19
N GLY A 14 -9.96 -5.95 -31.11
CA GLY A 14 -9.21 -7.18 -30.87
C GLY A 14 -10.03 -8.16 -30.02
N PRO A 15 -10.09 -9.46 -30.37
CA PRO A 15 -10.98 -10.43 -29.74
C PRO A 15 -10.56 -10.83 -28.32
N LEU A 16 -11.56 -10.87 -27.44
CA LEU A 16 -11.59 -11.65 -26.20
C LEU A 16 -11.27 -13.11 -26.50
N LEU A 17 -10.23 -13.64 -25.88
CA LEU A 17 -10.08 -15.08 -25.66
C LEU A 17 -10.08 -15.34 -24.15
N HIS A 18 -11.25 -15.77 -23.69
CA HIS A 18 -11.41 -16.54 -22.47
C HIS A 18 -10.81 -17.95 -22.68
N LEU A 19 -10.24 -18.49 -21.61
CA LEU A 19 -10.39 -19.85 -21.06
C LEU A 19 -9.04 -20.40 -20.59
N GLY A 20 -8.94 -20.54 -19.28
CA GLY A 20 -7.82 -21.21 -18.60
C GLY A 20 -8.18 -21.46 -17.16
N GLY A 21 -9.23 -22.27 -16.94
CA GLY A 21 -9.64 -22.73 -15.62
C GLY A 21 -8.49 -23.43 -14.90
N ARG A 22 -8.27 -23.07 -13.64
CA ARG A 22 -7.53 -23.92 -12.72
C ARG A 22 -8.42 -24.21 -11.51
N PRO A 23 -8.52 -25.49 -11.12
CA PRO A 23 -9.61 -25.99 -10.30
C PRO A 23 -9.56 -25.49 -8.86
N LEU A 24 -10.75 -25.38 -8.28
CA LEU A 24 -10.99 -25.35 -6.84
C LEU A 24 -10.25 -26.52 -6.18
N SER A 25 -9.13 -26.24 -5.51
CA SER A 25 -8.58 -27.16 -4.53
C SER A 25 -9.35 -27.02 -3.22
N THR A 26 -10.34 -27.89 -3.10
CA THR A 26 -10.91 -28.40 -1.86
C THR A 26 -9.80 -28.73 -0.87
N PHE A 27 -9.59 -27.87 0.12
CA PHE A 27 -9.10 -28.32 1.41
C PHE A 27 -10.19 -28.03 2.43
N ALA A 28 -11.13 -28.98 2.51
CA ALA A 28 -11.90 -29.22 3.70
C ALA A 28 -10.91 -29.65 4.81
N ALA A 29 -10.30 -28.68 5.47
CA ALA A 29 -9.72 -28.90 6.78
C ALA A 29 -10.88 -28.78 7.77
N GLY A 30 -11.37 -29.94 8.22
CA GLY A 30 -12.40 -30.03 9.24
C GLY A 30 -12.04 -29.24 10.50
N PRO A 31 -13.03 -28.89 11.32
CA PRO A 31 -12.80 -28.10 12.51
C PRO A 31 -11.85 -28.85 13.44
N PRO A 32 -10.76 -28.24 13.94
CA PRO A 32 -10.14 -28.76 15.14
C PRO A 32 -11.18 -28.67 16.24
N ARG A 33 -11.55 -29.84 16.74
CA ARG A 33 -12.44 -30.03 17.89
C ARG A 33 -12.10 -29.01 18.96
N ALA A 34 -13.11 -28.31 19.45
CA ALA A 34 -13.03 -27.53 20.67
C ALA A 34 -12.61 -28.48 21.81
N ALA A 35 -11.32 -28.49 22.12
CA ALA A 35 -10.85 -28.98 23.40
C ALA A 35 -11.01 -27.82 24.38
N LEU A 36 -12.04 -27.91 25.23
CA LEU A 36 -12.15 -27.12 26.44
C LEU A 36 -10.89 -27.39 27.27
N ALA A 37 -9.96 -26.44 27.27
CA ALA A 37 -8.87 -26.44 28.23
C ALA A 37 -9.46 -26.14 29.62
N VAL A 38 -9.73 -27.21 30.36
CA VAL A 38 -9.92 -27.17 31.81
C VAL A 38 -8.67 -26.54 32.43
N GLY A 39 -8.91 -25.67 33.41
CA GLY A 39 -7.95 -24.71 33.95
C GLY A 39 -6.55 -25.25 34.21
N ALA A 40 -5.58 -24.63 33.54
CA ALA A 40 -4.19 -24.62 33.97
C ALA A 40 -3.90 -23.22 34.51
N GLN A 41 -3.62 -23.16 35.82
CA GLN A 41 -3.13 -21.97 36.51
C GLN A 41 -1.93 -21.36 35.76
N PRO A 42 -1.85 -20.03 35.59
CA PRO A 42 -0.67 -19.41 35.01
C PRO A 42 0.51 -19.57 35.99
N SER A 43 1.41 -20.48 35.68
CA SER A 43 2.70 -20.56 36.34
C SER A 43 3.45 -19.23 36.15
N PRO A 44 4.02 -18.62 37.21
CA PRO A 44 4.67 -17.31 37.12
C PRO A 44 5.89 -17.29 36.16
N ALA A 45 6.37 -18.47 35.74
CA ALA A 45 7.42 -18.61 34.73
C ALA A 45 6.99 -18.19 33.31
N ALA A 46 5.69 -18.20 32.99
CA ALA A 46 5.18 -17.82 31.66
C ALA A 46 5.25 -16.31 31.39
N ALA A 47 5.36 -15.48 32.44
CA ALA A 47 5.41 -14.03 32.33
C ALA A 47 6.76 -13.50 31.81
N LEU A 48 7.83 -14.32 31.81
CA LEU A 48 9.16 -13.90 31.38
C LEU A 48 9.42 -14.11 29.86
N LEU A 49 8.54 -14.81 29.16
CA LEU A 49 8.70 -15.10 27.72
C LEU A 49 7.88 -14.16 26.80
N SER A 50 6.99 -13.33 27.36
CA SER A 50 6.15 -12.39 26.59
C SER A 50 6.74 -10.98 26.52
N ALA A 51 7.77 -10.67 27.30
CA ALA A 51 8.52 -9.43 27.20
C ALA A 51 9.47 -9.49 26.00
N ARG A 52 8.92 -9.45 24.77
CA ARG A 52 9.68 -9.01 23.61
C ARG A 52 9.89 -7.50 23.78
N PRO A 53 11.10 -7.01 24.10
CA PRO A 53 11.34 -5.58 24.01
C PRO A 53 11.12 -5.21 22.54
N LEU A 54 10.19 -4.30 22.29
CA LEU A 54 9.99 -3.68 20.97
C LEU A 54 11.18 -2.76 20.69
N LEU A 55 12.39 -3.33 20.62
CA LEU A 55 13.61 -2.73 20.07
C LEU A 55 13.59 -2.80 18.53
N GLY A 56 12.39 -2.79 17.95
CA GLY A 56 12.23 -2.56 16.52
C GLY A 56 12.41 -1.07 16.24
N PRO A 57 13.19 -0.68 15.22
CA PRO A 57 13.23 0.71 14.79
C PRO A 57 11.80 1.20 14.52
N GLN A 58 11.37 2.23 15.24
CA GLN A 58 10.11 2.89 14.94
C GLN A 58 10.14 3.33 13.48
N PRO A 59 9.12 3.04 12.66
CA PRO A 59 9.12 3.42 11.26
C PRO A 59 9.24 4.94 11.17
N ALA A 60 10.39 5.40 10.68
CA ALA A 60 10.63 6.81 10.46
C ALA A 60 9.54 7.34 9.52
N LEU A 61 8.83 8.41 9.92
CA LEU A 61 7.81 9.07 9.12
C LEU A 61 8.48 9.65 7.84
N GLY A 62 8.50 8.82 6.79
CA GLY A 62 9.03 9.15 5.48
C GLY A 62 8.09 10.04 4.66
N PHE A 63 8.36 10.12 3.35
CA PHE A 63 7.53 10.89 2.41
C PHE A 63 6.29 10.09 1.98
N LYS A 64 5.13 10.74 1.96
CA LYS A 64 3.92 10.17 1.33
C LYS A 64 3.93 10.45 -0.17
N THR A 65 3.94 9.40 -0.99
CA THR A 65 3.87 9.56 -2.46
C THR A 65 2.46 9.97 -2.89
N LYS A 66 2.33 10.98 -3.76
CA LYS A 66 1.08 11.60 -4.21
C LYS A 66 1.20 12.04 -5.68
N GLY A 67 0.15 11.84 -6.48
CA GLY A 67 0.12 12.35 -7.86
C GLY A 67 0.07 13.88 -7.93
N VAL A 68 -0.71 14.51 -7.03
CA VAL A 68 -0.78 15.97 -6.89
C VAL A 68 -0.26 16.39 -5.52
N LEU A 69 0.70 17.30 -5.52
CA LEU A 69 1.30 17.86 -4.31
C LEU A 69 0.54 19.10 -3.87
N LYS A 70 0.19 19.18 -2.57
CA LYS A 70 -0.47 20.36 -1.98
C LYS A 70 0.17 20.72 -0.64
N LYS A 71 0.44 22.02 -0.45
CA LYS A 71 0.88 22.56 0.84
C LYS A 71 -0.27 22.46 1.85
N ARG A 72 0.02 22.03 3.07
CA ARG A 72 -0.99 21.88 4.15
C ARG A 72 -0.87 22.95 5.25
N CYS A 73 0.31 23.54 5.39
CA CYS A 73 0.57 24.64 6.33
C CYS A 73 1.46 25.70 5.66
N ARG A 74 1.68 26.81 6.38
CA ARG A 74 2.49 27.94 5.93
C ARG A 74 3.97 27.57 5.72
N ASP A 75 4.48 26.68 6.57
CA ASP A 75 5.87 26.21 6.51
C ASP A 75 6.13 25.13 5.45
N CYS A 76 5.08 24.70 4.73
CA CYS A 76 5.25 23.78 3.62
C CYS A 76 5.89 24.51 2.43
N TYR A 77 7.00 23.98 1.92
CA TYR A 77 7.66 24.51 0.74
C TYR A 77 7.91 23.41 -0.29
N LEU A 78 7.79 23.79 -1.55
CA LEU A 78 7.93 22.91 -2.71
C LEU A 78 9.37 22.96 -3.20
N VAL A 79 9.98 21.80 -3.45
CA VAL A 79 11.34 21.69 -3.99
C VAL A 79 11.41 20.60 -5.06
N LYS A 80 12.22 20.81 -6.10
CA LYS A 80 12.53 19.78 -7.10
C LYS A 80 13.88 19.15 -6.75
N ARG A 81 13.91 17.83 -6.60
CA ARG A 81 15.13 17.05 -6.30
C ARG A 81 15.13 15.77 -7.12
N ARG A 82 16.24 15.41 -7.73
CA ARG A 82 16.37 14.16 -8.53
C ARG A 82 15.21 13.99 -9.55
N GLY A 83 14.86 15.07 -10.24
CA GLY A 83 13.80 15.08 -11.26
C GLY A 83 12.35 15.09 -10.75
N ARG A 84 12.10 14.89 -9.44
CA ARG A 84 10.74 14.84 -8.88
C ARG A 84 10.45 16.03 -7.98
N TRP A 85 9.19 16.43 -7.90
CA TRP A 85 8.74 17.43 -6.93
C TRP A 85 8.49 16.82 -5.56
N PHE A 86 8.77 17.61 -4.52
CA PHE A 86 8.58 17.25 -3.13
C PHE A 86 7.99 18.43 -2.36
N ILE A 87 7.20 18.13 -1.34
CA ILE A 87 6.86 19.08 -0.29
C ILE A 87 7.63 18.71 0.96
N TYR A 88 8.41 19.67 1.46
CA TYR A 88 9.05 19.60 2.77
C TYR A 88 8.30 20.50 3.74
N CYS A 89 8.38 20.17 5.02
CA CYS A 89 7.83 20.95 6.11
C CYS A 89 8.77 20.77 7.30
N LYS A 90 9.22 21.88 7.89
CA LYS A 90 10.10 21.87 9.06
C LYS A 90 9.30 21.57 10.33
N THR A 91 8.12 22.17 10.44
CA THR A 91 7.24 22.13 11.62
C THR A 91 6.53 20.80 11.79
N ASN A 92 6.00 20.20 10.71
CA ASN A 92 5.25 18.95 10.78
C ASN A 92 5.73 17.92 9.73
N PRO A 93 6.41 16.84 10.14
CA PRO A 93 6.95 15.83 9.23
C PRO A 93 5.85 15.05 8.47
N LYS A 94 4.61 15.00 8.98
CA LYS A 94 3.47 14.34 8.30
C LYS A 94 3.06 15.04 7.00
N HIS A 95 3.53 16.27 6.76
CA HIS A 95 3.27 17.02 5.53
C HIS A 95 4.23 16.67 4.39
N LYS A 96 5.29 15.89 4.66
CA LYS A 96 6.27 15.48 3.65
C LYS A 96 5.61 14.67 2.54
N GLN A 97 5.67 15.17 1.31
CA GLN A 97 5.06 14.52 0.14
C GLN A 97 6.07 14.38 -1.00
N ARG A 98 5.98 13.29 -1.76
CA ARG A 98 6.78 13.01 -2.96
C ARG A 98 5.86 12.87 -4.16
N GLN A 99 6.20 13.48 -5.29
CA GLN A 99 5.48 13.26 -6.54
C GLN A 99 5.57 11.79 -6.94
N MET A 100 4.43 11.18 -7.25
CA MET A 100 4.38 9.83 -7.84
C MET A 100 5.13 9.81 -9.16
#